data_AF-A0A0D0V1L9-F1
#
_entry.id   AF-A0A0D0V1L9-F1
#
_cell.length_a   1.000
_cell.length_b   1.000
_cell.length_c   1.000
_cell.angle_alpha   90.00
_cell.angle_beta   90.00
_cell.angle_gamma   90.00
#
_symmetry.space_group_name_H-M   'P 1'
#
loop_
_entity.id
_entity.type
_entity.pdbx_description
1 polymer ?
#
loop_
_entity_poly.entity_id
_entity_poly.type
_entity_poly.pdbx_seq_one_letter_code
_entity_poly.pdbx_strand_id
1 'polypeptide(L)'
;MDRKNTTTKQKPARSSCRDESTTVMPLPPLNAPSSSKRTAVPLTQPIVSPLGDSKSKICEERWDVYFHAFLLHETKHSDCYYYKGQWWFPENRRNEKTLHMFVAASNLKYYNLHLPNGKIMENLMFRYVGQSNPQEEWLHDYVGYNLNLVTIDMQVMSTQGVEPVVGVGM
;
A
#
# COMPACT_ATOMS: atom_id res chain seq x y z
N MET A 1 28.99 6.00 39.14
CA MET A 1 29.27 6.34 37.73
C MET A 1 28.01 6.08 36.94
N ASP A 2 27.20 7.11 36.78
CA ASP A 2 26.01 7.12 35.94
C ASP A 2 26.38 7.18 34.46
N ARG A 3 25.81 6.30 33.65
CA ARG A 3 25.73 6.50 32.20
C ARG A 3 24.37 6.05 31.67
N LYS A 4 23.57 7.06 31.30
CA LYS A 4 22.28 6.99 30.63
C LYS A 4 22.45 6.40 29.23
N ASN A 5 21.61 5.43 28.88
CA ASN A 5 21.42 4.98 27.48
C ASN A 5 20.26 5.78 26.86
N THR A 6 20.59 6.62 25.89
CA THR A 6 19.62 7.44 25.16
C THR A 6 19.19 6.73 23.87
N THR A 7 17.92 6.33 23.84
CA THR A 7 17.20 5.78 22.68
C THR A 7 17.06 6.84 21.58
N THR A 8 17.56 6.56 20.37
CA THR A 8 17.28 7.38 19.19
C THR A 8 16.24 6.66 18.33
N LYS A 9 14.99 7.12 18.39
CA LYS A 9 13.90 6.72 17.49
C LYS A 9 14.09 7.43 16.14
N GLN A 10 14.32 6.67 15.06
CA GLN A 10 14.25 7.20 13.70
C GLN A 10 12.80 7.18 13.17
N LYS A 11 12.49 8.24 12.44
CA LYS A 11 11.19 8.72 11.94
C LYS A 11 10.81 8.03 10.61
N PRO A 12 9.54 7.66 10.36
CA PRO A 12 9.13 7.16 9.05
C PRO A 12 9.03 8.30 8.03
N ALA A 13 9.51 8.04 6.82
CA ALA A 13 9.34 8.88 5.64
C ALA A 13 7.88 8.87 5.21
N ARG A 14 7.26 10.05 5.13
CA ARG A 14 5.93 10.25 4.54
C ARG A 14 6.11 10.48 3.03
N SER A 15 5.49 9.64 2.20
CA SER A 15 5.19 10.00 0.81
C SER A 15 4.06 11.04 0.83
N SER A 16 4.30 12.15 0.14
CA SER A 16 3.41 13.31 0.08
C SER A 16 2.75 13.32 -1.30
N CYS A 17 1.54 12.78 -1.41
CA CYS A 17 0.59 13.27 -2.40
C CYS A 17 0.11 14.64 -1.92
N ARG A 18 0.49 15.70 -2.64
CA ARG A 18 0.06 17.07 -2.38
C ARG A 18 -1.41 17.22 -2.80
N ASP A 19 -2.26 17.60 -1.85
CA ASP A 19 -3.48 18.36 -2.11
C ASP A 19 -3.44 19.61 -1.25
N GLU A 20 -3.36 20.77 -1.89
CA GLU A 20 -3.54 22.08 -1.28
C GLU A 20 -5.03 22.31 -1.02
N SER A 21 -5.42 22.39 0.26
CA SER A 21 -6.57 23.20 0.67
C SER A 21 -6.39 23.60 2.13
N THR A 22 -5.75 24.74 2.31
CA THR A 22 -5.52 25.42 3.58
C THR A 22 -6.83 25.95 4.16
N THR A 23 -7.35 25.34 5.23
CA THR A 23 -8.33 25.98 6.12
C THR A 23 -7.75 26.02 7.53
N VAL A 24 -7.23 27.19 7.90
CA VAL A 24 -6.72 27.51 9.24
C VAL A 24 -7.92 27.81 10.14
N MET A 25 -8.15 27.00 11.17
CA MET A 25 -9.05 27.34 12.29
C MET A 25 -8.24 28.01 13.41
N PRO A 26 -8.61 29.20 13.91
CA PRO A 26 -8.03 29.76 15.11
C PRO A 26 -8.81 29.33 16.37
N LEU A 27 -8.09 28.95 17.43
CA LEU A 27 -8.61 28.80 18.79
C LEU A 27 -9.10 30.15 19.35
N PRO A 28 -10.16 30.19 20.18
CA PRO A 28 -10.57 31.38 20.92
C PRO A 28 -9.88 31.46 22.30
N PRO A 29 -9.54 32.65 22.82
CA PRO A 29 -9.32 32.85 24.25
C PRO A 29 -10.60 33.35 24.96
N LEU A 30 -10.87 32.77 26.14
CA LEU A 30 -11.84 33.27 27.11
C LEU A 30 -11.35 34.58 27.76
N ASN A 31 -12.20 35.60 27.82
CA ASN A 31 -12.53 36.37 29.04
C ASN A 31 -13.56 37.49 28.74
N ALA A 32 -14.62 37.53 29.56
CA ALA A 32 -15.74 38.51 29.57
C ALA A 32 -15.34 39.81 30.32
N PRO A 33 -16.20 40.84 30.57
CA PRO A 33 -17.66 40.96 30.34
C PRO A 33 -18.17 42.34 29.83
N SER A 34 -19.51 42.45 29.61
CA SER A 34 -20.37 43.64 29.82
C SER A 34 -21.27 44.13 28.66
N SER A 35 -22.57 43.88 28.82
CA SER A 35 -23.75 44.74 28.54
C SER A 35 -24.20 45.13 27.11
N SER A 36 -25.51 44.91 26.89
CA SER A 36 -26.49 45.73 26.13
C SER A 36 -26.68 45.60 24.61
N LYS A 37 -27.86 45.02 24.27
CA LYS A 37 -28.86 45.39 23.24
C LYS A 37 -28.37 45.82 21.83
N ARG A 38 -28.66 44.99 20.80
CA ARG A 38 -29.64 45.29 19.73
C ARG A 38 -29.70 44.21 18.62
N THR A 39 -30.93 43.99 18.19
CA THR A 39 -31.51 43.47 16.94
C THR A 39 -30.58 43.26 15.74
N ALA A 40 -30.64 42.06 15.11
CA ALA A 40 -30.04 41.78 13.80
C ALA A 40 -31.04 41.07 12.86
N VAL A 41 -30.97 41.49 11.60
CA VAL A 41 -31.82 41.24 10.42
C VAL A 41 -31.70 39.78 9.90
N PRO A 42 -32.73 39.18 9.25
CA PRO A 42 -32.58 37.86 8.62
C PRO A 42 -31.95 38.01 7.22
N LEU A 43 -30.87 37.25 6.96
CA LEU A 43 -30.21 37.20 5.65
C LEU A 43 -30.71 36.00 4.84
N THR A 44 -31.36 36.30 3.73
CA THR A 44 -31.66 35.39 2.62
C THR A 44 -30.36 34.96 1.93
N GLN A 45 -30.12 33.66 1.72
CA GLN A 45 -30.12 33.04 0.38
C GLN A 45 -29.74 31.55 0.37
N PRO A 46 -30.35 30.77 -0.53
CA PRO A 46 -30.03 29.37 -0.83
C PRO A 46 -28.88 29.27 -1.84
N ILE A 47 -28.22 28.11 -1.94
CA ILE A 47 -27.73 27.45 -3.17
C ILE A 47 -26.98 26.19 -2.73
N VAL A 48 -27.61 25.03 -2.89
CA VAL A 48 -26.91 23.75 -2.95
C VAL A 48 -26.39 23.61 -4.37
N SER A 49 -25.07 23.53 -4.55
CA SER A 49 -24.49 23.07 -5.81
C SER A 49 -24.29 21.55 -5.72
N PRO A 50 -24.68 20.76 -6.74
CA PRO A 50 -24.45 19.31 -6.73
C PRO A 50 -22.99 19.04 -7.08
N LEU A 51 -22.20 18.57 -6.13
CA LEU A 51 -20.81 18.19 -6.39
C LEU A 51 -20.81 16.80 -7.02
N GLY A 52 -20.55 16.78 -8.33
CA GLY A 52 -20.57 15.58 -9.15
C GLY A 52 -19.62 14.49 -8.65
N ASP A 53 -20.09 13.25 -8.83
CA ASP A 53 -19.33 12.01 -8.64
C ASP A 53 -18.10 12.00 -9.56
N SER A 54 -17.02 12.58 -9.07
CA SER A 54 -15.69 12.35 -9.62
C SER A 54 -15.33 10.92 -9.27
N LYS A 55 -15.65 9.97 -10.17
CA LYS A 55 -15.01 8.65 -10.15
C LYS A 55 -13.50 8.91 -10.24
N SER A 56 -12.82 8.90 -9.09
CA SER A 56 -11.38 8.91 -9.04
C SER A 56 -10.93 7.75 -9.92
N LYS A 57 -10.17 8.06 -10.98
CA LYS A 57 -9.52 7.01 -11.77
C LYS A 57 -8.65 6.26 -10.79
N ILE A 58 -9.06 5.06 -10.40
CA ILE A 58 -8.23 4.17 -9.60
C ILE A 58 -7.06 3.82 -10.51
N CYS A 59 -5.91 4.44 -10.24
CA CYS A 59 -4.66 4.09 -10.88
C CYS A 59 -4.22 2.76 -10.26
N GLU A 60 -4.34 1.68 -11.02
CA GLU A 60 -3.85 0.38 -10.60
C GLU A 60 -2.31 0.40 -10.59
N GLU A 61 -1.68 -0.26 -9.63
CA GLU A 61 -0.22 -0.35 -9.56
C GLU A 61 0.20 -1.80 -9.80
N ARG A 62 1.22 -1.99 -10.63
CA ARG A 62 1.92 -3.26 -10.81
C ARG A 62 3.10 -3.30 -9.86
N TRP A 63 3.24 -4.40 -9.13
CA TRP A 63 4.31 -4.69 -8.21
C TRP A 63 5.10 -5.91 -8.69
N ASP A 64 6.37 -5.68 -8.98
CA ASP A 64 7.30 -6.71 -9.41
C ASP A 64 8.32 -6.98 -8.28
N VAL A 65 8.42 -8.24 -7.85
CA VAL A 65 9.32 -8.65 -6.77
C VAL A 65 10.57 -9.27 -7.37
N TYR A 66 11.72 -8.71 -7.04
CA TYR A 66 13.02 -9.15 -7.53
C TYR A 66 13.92 -9.65 -6.39
N PHE A 67 14.73 -10.66 -6.70
CA PHE A 67 15.97 -10.89 -5.99
C PHE A 67 17.13 -10.64 -6.96
N HIS A 68 17.87 -9.54 -6.74
CA HIS A 68 18.88 -9.05 -7.69
C HIS A 68 18.27 -8.92 -9.10
N ALA A 69 18.74 -9.72 -10.07
CA ALA A 69 18.25 -9.70 -11.46
C ALA A 69 17.10 -10.68 -11.74
N PHE A 70 16.71 -11.51 -10.76
CA PHE A 70 15.68 -12.53 -10.94
C PHE A 70 14.31 -11.96 -10.56
N LEU A 71 13.41 -11.88 -11.54
CA LEU A 71 12.00 -11.57 -11.30
C LEU A 71 11.32 -12.79 -10.67
N LEU A 72 10.91 -12.67 -9.41
CA LEU A 72 10.29 -13.75 -8.65
C LEU A 72 8.78 -13.74 -8.75
N HIS A 73 8.18 -12.56 -8.87
CA HIS A 73 6.73 -12.36 -8.78
C HIS A 73 6.31 -11.12 -9.57
N GLU A 74 5.19 -11.21 -10.28
CA GLU A 74 4.59 -10.09 -11.02
C GLU A 74 3.10 -10.04 -10.68
N THR A 75 2.66 -9.01 -9.96
CA THR A 75 1.26 -8.91 -9.51
C THR A 75 0.76 -7.48 -9.53
N LYS A 76 -0.56 -7.32 -9.42
CA LYS A 76 -1.18 -6.03 -9.11
C LYS A 76 -1.16 -5.79 -7.61
N HIS A 77 -1.00 -4.54 -7.19
CA HIS A 77 -1.11 -4.14 -5.80
C HIS A 77 -2.52 -4.40 -5.25
N SER A 78 -3.57 -4.22 -6.07
CA SER A 78 -4.96 -4.55 -5.67
C SER A 78 -5.15 -5.99 -5.22
N ASP A 79 -4.30 -6.89 -5.73
CA ASP A 79 -4.38 -8.33 -5.47
C ASP A 79 -3.52 -8.73 -4.26
N CYS A 80 -2.76 -7.81 -3.66
CA CYS A 80 -1.89 -8.06 -2.52
C CYS A 80 -2.59 -7.71 -1.19
N TYR A 81 -2.24 -8.44 -0.13
CA TYR A 81 -2.75 -8.17 1.22
C TYR A 81 -1.65 -7.81 2.20
N TYR A 82 -1.87 -6.77 3.00
CA TYR A 82 -1.05 -6.50 4.16
C TYR A 82 -1.69 -7.12 5.41
N TYR A 83 -1.05 -8.14 5.97
CA TYR A 83 -1.57 -8.89 7.11
C TYR A 83 -0.47 -9.25 8.09
N LYS A 84 -0.72 -8.99 9.39
CA LYS A 84 0.22 -9.24 10.50
C LYS A 84 1.64 -8.69 10.25
N GLY A 85 1.72 -7.49 9.69
CA GLY A 85 2.99 -6.81 9.46
C GLY A 85 3.73 -7.25 8.19
N GLN A 86 3.12 -8.07 7.35
CA GLN A 86 3.75 -8.67 6.17
C GLN A 86 2.87 -8.48 4.93
N TRP A 87 3.54 -8.34 3.78
CA TRP A 87 2.88 -8.35 2.48
C TRP A 87 2.74 -9.78 1.96
N TRP A 88 1.53 -10.09 1.52
CA TRP A 88 1.13 -11.36 0.96
C TRP A 88 0.79 -11.18 -0.52
N PHE A 89 1.43 -11.98 -1.35
CA PHE A 89 1.38 -11.96 -2.80
C PHE A 89 0.68 -13.23 -3.30
N PRO A 90 -0.24 -13.14 -4.27
CA PRO A 90 -0.96 -14.31 -4.78
C PRO A 90 -0.01 -15.40 -5.33
N GLU A 91 -0.09 -16.63 -4.85
CA GLU A 91 0.83 -17.71 -5.26
C GLU A 91 0.80 -17.97 -6.78
N ASN A 92 -0.37 -17.81 -7.40
CA ASN A 92 -0.58 -18.01 -8.84
C ASN A 92 0.06 -16.93 -9.73
N ARG A 93 0.65 -15.88 -9.14
CA ARG A 93 1.35 -14.79 -9.84
C ARG A 93 2.88 -14.92 -9.76
N ARG A 94 3.38 -16.01 -9.18
CA ARG A 94 4.82 -16.31 -9.19
C ARG A 94 5.33 -16.54 -10.61
N ASN A 95 6.56 -16.09 -10.85
CA ASN A 95 7.17 -16.22 -12.17
C ASN A 95 7.63 -17.66 -12.41
N GLU A 96 7.00 -18.33 -13.37
CA GLU A 96 7.30 -19.72 -13.80
C GLU A 96 8.79 -19.96 -14.07
N LYS A 97 9.49 -18.96 -14.63
CA LYS A 97 10.91 -19.07 -14.97
C LYS A 97 11.80 -19.24 -13.74
N THR A 98 11.37 -18.80 -12.55
CA THR A 98 12.16 -18.87 -11.32
C THR A 98 11.59 -19.83 -10.29
N LEU A 99 10.42 -20.44 -10.54
CA LEU A 99 9.78 -21.39 -9.62
C LEU A 99 10.72 -22.52 -9.20
N HIS A 100 11.43 -23.11 -10.16
CA HIS A 100 12.35 -24.22 -9.94
C HIS A 100 13.55 -23.88 -9.04
N MET A 101 13.82 -22.60 -8.82
CA MET A 101 14.88 -22.13 -7.93
C MET A 101 14.47 -22.19 -6.46
N PHE A 102 13.17 -22.32 -6.16
CA PHE A 102 12.67 -22.37 -4.79
C PHE A 102 12.63 -23.80 -4.27
N VAL A 103 13.33 -24.05 -3.17
CA VAL A 103 13.38 -25.35 -2.50
C VAL A 103 12.86 -25.17 -1.08
N ALA A 104 11.95 -26.05 -0.65
CA ALA A 104 11.43 -26.03 0.71
C ALA A 104 12.58 -26.22 1.71
N ALA A 105 12.62 -25.37 2.72
CA ALA A 105 13.51 -25.56 3.86
C ALA A 105 13.03 -26.76 4.70
N SER A 106 13.84 -27.16 5.68
CA SER A 106 13.46 -28.21 6.65
C SER A 106 12.14 -27.91 7.37
N ASN A 107 11.83 -26.62 7.53
CA ASN A 107 10.51 -26.15 7.93
C ASN A 107 9.67 -25.86 6.68
N LEU A 108 8.57 -26.61 6.50
CA LEU A 108 7.62 -26.48 5.38
C LEU A 108 7.02 -25.08 5.20
N LYS A 109 7.19 -24.18 6.18
CA LYS A 109 6.80 -22.78 6.12
C LYS A 109 7.72 -21.94 5.22
N TYR A 110 9.00 -22.26 5.14
CA TYR A 110 10.01 -21.42 4.49
C TYR A 110 10.60 -22.08 3.27
N TYR A 111 11.05 -21.26 2.32
CA TYR A 111 11.67 -21.67 1.07
C TYR A 111 12.97 -20.91 0.86
N ASN A 112 13.99 -21.66 0.47
CA ASN A 112 15.29 -21.15 0.08
C ASN A 112 15.30 -20.90 -1.42
N LEU A 113 16.03 -19.87 -1.86
CA LEU A 113 16.29 -19.59 -3.27
C LEU A 113 17.68 -20.12 -3.66
N HIS A 114 17.72 -21.10 -4.54
CA HIS A 114 18.94 -21.70 -5.08
C HIS A 114 19.32 -20.98 -6.37
N LEU A 115 20.45 -20.27 -6.34
CA LEU A 115 20.92 -19.50 -7.48
C LEU A 115 21.76 -20.38 -8.43
N PRO A 116 21.78 -20.08 -9.74
CA PRO A 116 22.56 -20.86 -10.72
C PRO A 116 24.07 -20.90 -10.42
N ASN A 117 24.59 -19.92 -9.68
CA ASN A 117 25.99 -19.87 -9.25
C ASN A 117 26.28 -20.75 -8.02
N GLY A 118 25.32 -21.57 -7.56
CA GLY A 118 25.46 -22.46 -6.42
C GLY A 118 25.23 -21.80 -5.06
N LYS A 119 25.01 -20.48 -5.00
CA LYS A 119 24.69 -19.79 -3.74
C LYS A 119 23.23 -20.06 -3.35
N ILE A 120 23.01 -20.29 -2.06
CA ILE A 120 21.68 -20.48 -1.48
C ILE A 120 21.32 -19.26 -0.65
N MET A 121 20.14 -18.71 -0.87
CA MET A 121 19.56 -17.68 -0.01
C MET A 121 18.47 -18.30 0.85
N GLU A 122 18.72 -18.35 2.16
CA GLU A 122 17.82 -19.02 3.09
C GLU A 122 16.59 -18.17 3.42
N ASN A 123 15.45 -18.83 3.60
CA ASN A 123 14.20 -18.23 4.09
C ASN A 123 13.77 -16.98 3.30
N LEU A 124 13.97 -16.98 1.98
CA LEU A 124 13.65 -15.85 1.12
C LEU A 124 12.13 -15.71 0.94
N MET A 125 11.42 -16.83 0.84
CA MET A 125 9.97 -16.88 0.69
C MET A 125 9.38 -17.74 1.81
N PHE A 126 8.16 -17.44 2.20
CA PHE A 126 7.41 -18.23 3.15
C PHE A 126 5.95 -18.34 2.74
N ARG A 127 5.30 -19.42 3.16
CA ARG A 127 3.88 -19.66 2.96
C ARG A 127 3.19 -19.83 4.31
N TYR A 128 1.88 -19.63 4.32
CA TYR A 128 1.08 -20.01 5.47
C TYR A 128 0.98 -21.54 5.55
N VAL A 129 1.27 -22.09 6.73
CA VAL A 129 1.07 -23.52 7.04
C VAL A 129 0.05 -23.56 8.16
N GLY A 130 -1.21 -23.39 7.78
CA GLY A 130 -2.36 -23.34 8.66
C GLY A 130 -2.61 -24.67 9.35
N GLN A 131 -2.24 -24.77 10.61
CA GLN A 131 -2.59 -25.93 11.44
C GLN A 131 -3.63 -25.61 12.52
N SER A 132 -4.10 -24.36 12.65
CA SER A 132 -4.87 -23.98 13.85
C SER A 132 -5.93 -22.88 13.73
N ASN A 133 -5.99 -22.07 12.66
CA ASN A 133 -6.98 -20.98 12.56
C ASN A 133 -7.72 -20.97 11.20
N PRO A 134 -9.00 -21.41 11.15
CA PRO A 134 -9.82 -21.36 9.93
C PRO A 134 -9.97 -19.96 9.33
N GLN A 135 -9.86 -18.89 10.14
CA GLN A 135 -9.96 -17.52 9.64
C GLN A 135 -8.78 -17.09 8.77
N GLU A 136 -7.69 -17.85 8.80
CA GLU A 136 -6.46 -17.59 8.05
C GLU A 136 -6.28 -18.55 6.88
N GLU A 137 -7.29 -19.38 6.58
CA GLU A 137 -7.24 -20.38 5.49
C GLU A 137 -6.98 -19.74 4.12
N TRP A 138 -7.52 -18.54 3.88
CA TRP A 138 -7.30 -17.80 2.64
C TRP A 138 -5.81 -17.49 2.36
N LEU A 139 -4.93 -17.48 3.39
CA LEU A 139 -3.49 -17.26 3.21
C LEU A 139 -2.79 -18.44 2.52
N HIS A 140 -3.43 -19.60 2.38
CA HIS A 140 -2.87 -20.73 1.65
C HIS A 140 -2.65 -20.43 0.16
N ASP A 141 -3.42 -19.51 -0.40
CA ASP A 141 -3.30 -19.06 -1.79
C ASP A 141 -2.28 -17.92 -1.96
N TYR A 142 -1.56 -17.57 -0.90
CA TYR A 142 -0.61 -16.46 -0.89
C TYR A 142 0.75 -16.89 -0.33
N VAL A 143 1.78 -16.17 -0.77
CA VAL A 143 3.14 -16.26 -0.23
C VAL A 143 3.62 -14.89 0.22
N GLY A 144 4.55 -14.89 1.15
CA GLY A 144 5.29 -13.70 1.52
C GLY A 144 6.77 -13.83 1.19
N TYR A 145 7.42 -12.68 1.08
CA TYR A 145 8.86 -12.58 0.88
C TYR A 145 9.52 -11.91 2.07
N ASN A 146 10.76 -12.29 2.35
CA ASN A 146 11.60 -11.54 3.27
C ASN A 146 12.01 -10.22 2.60
N LEU A 147 11.32 -9.14 2.98
CA LEU A 147 11.49 -7.80 2.40
C LEU A 147 12.88 -7.19 2.63
N ASN A 148 13.72 -7.78 3.50
CA ASN A 148 15.11 -7.37 3.64
C ASN A 148 16.02 -7.95 2.53
N LEU A 149 15.54 -8.95 1.79
CA LEU A 149 16.31 -9.67 0.76
C LEU A 149 15.85 -9.36 -0.66
N VAL A 150 14.57 -8.99 -0.83
CA VAL A 150 13.98 -8.69 -2.13
C VAL A 150 13.86 -7.19 -2.35
N THR A 151 13.72 -6.79 -3.62
CA THR A 151 13.35 -5.44 -4.02
C THR A 151 11.96 -5.50 -4.66
N ILE A 152 11.10 -4.54 -4.32
CA ILE A 152 9.79 -4.38 -4.95
C ILE A 152 9.86 -3.15 -5.84
N ASP A 153 9.68 -3.35 -7.14
CA ASP A 153 9.51 -2.27 -8.10
C ASP A 153 8.01 -2.00 -8.31
N MET A 154 7.61 -0.73 -8.20
CA MET A 154 6.21 -0.33 -8.22
C MET A 154 5.97 0.60 -9.41
N GLN A 155 5.08 0.19 -10.30
CA GLN A 155 4.79 0.89 -11.55
C GLN A 155 3.30 1.24 -11.65
N VAL A 156 2.99 2.52 -11.83
CA VAL A 156 1.61 2.97 -12.03
C VAL A 156 1.13 2.59 -13.43
N MET A 157 0.04 1.84 -13.51
CA MET A 157 -0.59 1.49 -14.79
C MET A 157 -1.59 2.58 -15.18
N SER A 158 -1.24 3.39 -16.19
CA SER A 158 -2.17 4.41 -16.71
C SER A 158 -3.29 3.75 -17.50
N THR A 159 -4.54 3.92 -17.05
CA THR A 159 -5.72 3.71 -17.89
C THR A 159 -5.81 4.86 -18.90
N GLN A 160 -5.09 4.78 -20.02
CA GLN A 160 -5.36 5.67 -21.14
C GLN A 160 -6.77 5.36 -21.65
N GLY A 161 -7.65 6.35 -21.50
CA GLY A 161 -9.04 6.28 -21.92
C GLY A 161 -9.11 6.18 -23.44
N VAL A 162 -9.91 5.23 -23.92
CA VAL A 162 -10.38 5.22 -25.30
C VAL A 162 -11.25 6.48 -25.48
N GLU A 163 -10.77 7.46 -26.25
CA GLU A 163 -11.63 8.57 -26.66
C GLU A 163 -12.76 8.05 -27.56
N PRO A 164 -14.01 8.48 -27.37
CA PRO A 164 -15.04 8.25 -28.36
C PRO A 164 -14.72 9.09 -29.59
N VAL A 165 -14.48 8.43 -30.72
CA VAL A 165 -14.45 9.09 -32.03
C VAL A 165 -15.83 9.71 -32.26
N VAL A 166 -15.95 11.02 -32.02
CA VAL A 166 -17.11 11.79 -32.43
C VAL A 166 -17.01 11.92 -33.95
N GLY A 167 -17.66 11.01 -34.66
CA GLY A 167 -17.89 11.11 -36.09
C GLY A 167 -18.74 12.35 -36.36
N VAL A 168 -18.11 13.44 -36.79
CA VAL A 168 -18.80 14.54 -37.47
C VAL A 168 -18.88 14.14 -38.94
N GLY A 169 -20.10 13.90 -39.42
CA GLY A 169 -20.33 13.59 -40.82
C GLY A 169 -21.80 13.40 -41.14
N MET A 170 -22.53 14.51 -41.24
CA MET A 170 -23.48 14.83 -42.32
C MET A 170 -23.88 16.29 -42.25
#